data_AF-A0A6L3MK38-F1
#
_entry.id   AF-A0A6L3MK38-F1
#
_cell.length_a   1.000
_cell.length_b   1.000
_cell.length_c   1.000
_cell.angle_alpha   90.00
_cell.angle_beta   90.00
_cell.angle_gamma   90.00
#
_symmetry.space_group_name_H-M   'P 1'
#
loop_
_entity.id
_entity.type
_entity.pdbx_description
1 polymer ?
#
loop_
_entity_poly.entity_id
_entity_poly.type
_entity_poly.pdbx_seq_one_letter_code
_entity_poly.pdbx_strand_id
1 'polypeptide(L)'
;AAARGARAFPVRRALGAALFAAWTLTAFPAHAQDPASDDAEPQGAFEHVMPDEKKDLPGVPLTSQIVYQVLAAEVALQRNQPAPAYQTYLALARDTRDPRMAQRATEIALGAQSPADALSAANLWRQYAPDSNRASQVDAALLVLAGKPADAQPMLA
;
A
#
# COMPACT_ATOMS: atom_id res chain seq x y z
N ALA A 1 62.47 -26.02 10.71
CA ALA A 1 62.62 -26.47 9.31
C ALA A 1 61.31 -27.11 8.87
N ALA A 2 60.76 -26.62 7.75
CA ALA A 2 60.01 -27.30 6.68
C ALA A 2 58.97 -28.41 7.02
N ALA A 3 57.81 -28.54 6.38
CA ALA A 3 57.09 -27.76 5.37
C ALA A 3 55.65 -28.29 5.33
N ARG A 4 54.71 -27.43 4.91
CA ARG A 4 53.32 -27.76 4.55
C ARG A 4 53.30 -28.80 3.42
N GLY A 5 52.54 -29.87 3.59
CA GLY A 5 52.16 -30.80 2.52
C GLY A 5 50.67 -30.72 2.27
N ALA A 6 50.28 -29.94 1.26
CA ALA A 6 48.90 -29.86 0.75
C ALA A 6 48.48 -31.23 0.20
N ARG A 7 47.34 -31.76 0.65
CA ARG A 7 46.73 -32.94 0.01
C ARG A 7 45.90 -32.45 -1.17
N ALA A 8 46.43 -32.74 -2.36
CA ALA A 8 45.89 -32.38 -3.66
C ALA A 8 44.59 -33.15 -3.96
N PHE A 9 43.59 -32.42 -4.45
CA PHE A 9 42.40 -32.96 -5.09
C PHE A 9 42.76 -33.56 -6.46
N PRO A 10 42.30 -34.77 -6.83
CA PRO A 10 42.53 -35.30 -8.16
C PRO A 10 41.65 -34.59 -9.18
N VAL A 11 42.31 -33.74 -9.96
CA VAL A 11 41.86 -33.17 -11.24
C VAL A 11 41.54 -34.30 -12.20
N ARG A 12 40.27 -34.53 -12.48
CA ARG A 12 39.85 -35.22 -13.70
C ARG A 12 38.61 -34.53 -14.28
N ARG A 13 38.85 -33.91 -15.45
CA ARG A 13 37.88 -33.52 -16.48
C ARG A 13 37.31 -32.11 -16.38
N ALA A 14 38.20 -31.14 -16.57
CA ALA A 14 37.89 -29.97 -17.37
C ALA A 14 37.93 -30.37 -18.86
N LEU A 15 36.78 -30.55 -19.50
CA LEU A 15 36.53 -30.25 -20.92
C LEU A 15 35.04 -30.51 -21.21
N GLY A 16 34.26 -29.46 -21.15
CA GLY A 16 32.84 -29.42 -21.53
C GLY A 16 32.44 -27.97 -21.71
N ALA A 17 33.31 -27.23 -22.41
CA ALA A 17 33.09 -25.84 -22.74
C ALA A 17 31.88 -25.72 -23.67
N ALA A 18 31.06 -24.72 -23.34
CA ALA A 18 30.43 -23.85 -24.32
C ALA A 18 29.33 -24.45 -25.22
N LEU A 19 28.20 -24.90 -24.64
CA LEU A 19 26.95 -25.05 -25.41
C LEU A 19 25.65 -24.82 -24.60
N PHE A 20 25.65 -23.96 -23.58
CA PHE A 20 24.40 -23.46 -22.94
C PHE A 20 24.48 -21.99 -22.51
N ALA A 21 25.35 -21.20 -23.15
CA ALA A 21 25.48 -19.75 -22.89
C ALA A 21 24.88 -18.89 -24.02
N ALA A 22 24.06 -19.47 -24.90
CA ALA A 22 23.59 -18.80 -26.12
C ALA A 22 22.05 -18.77 -26.29
N TRP A 23 21.26 -19.25 -25.33
CA TRP A 23 19.80 -19.35 -25.47
C TRP A 23 19.04 -18.97 -24.18
N THR A 24 19.20 -17.72 -23.72
CA THR A 24 18.11 -16.98 -23.04
C THR A 24 18.06 -15.49 -23.42
N LEU A 25 18.85 -15.06 -24.43
CA LEU A 25 18.91 -13.67 -24.88
C LEU A 25 18.16 -13.42 -26.19
N THR A 26 17.05 -14.12 -26.44
CA THR A 26 16.20 -13.92 -27.62
C THR A 26 14.73 -14.12 -27.30
N ALA A 27 14.14 -13.16 -26.60
CA ALA A 27 12.74 -12.74 -26.72
C ALA A 27 12.36 -11.82 -25.55
N PHE A 28 13.03 -10.68 -25.43
CA PHE A 28 12.30 -9.52 -24.92
C PHE A 28 11.44 -9.06 -26.10
N PRO A 29 10.10 -9.08 -26.02
CA PRO A 29 9.35 -8.18 -26.87
C PRO A 29 9.80 -6.79 -26.42
N ALA A 30 10.59 -6.13 -27.25
CA ALA A 30 10.69 -4.69 -27.17
C ALA A 30 9.26 -4.22 -27.45
N HIS A 31 8.51 -3.91 -26.40
CA HIS A 31 7.34 -3.04 -26.52
C HIS A 31 7.89 -1.67 -26.91
N ALA A 32 8.23 -1.51 -28.18
CA ALA A 32 8.26 -0.21 -28.79
C ALA A 32 6.84 0.33 -28.63
N GLN A 33 6.68 1.40 -27.88
CA GLN A 33 5.45 2.15 -27.90
C GLN A 33 5.32 2.68 -29.32
N ASP A 34 4.36 2.14 -30.09
CA ASP A 34 3.93 2.81 -31.31
C ASP A 34 3.55 4.24 -30.92
N PRO A 35 3.98 5.26 -31.69
CA PRO A 35 3.59 6.62 -31.40
C PRO A 35 2.06 6.66 -31.41
N ALA A 36 1.49 7.00 -30.25
CA ALA A 36 0.05 7.15 -30.13
C ALA A 36 -0.41 8.12 -31.22
N SER A 37 -1.30 7.65 -32.09
CA SER A 37 -2.05 8.54 -32.98
C SER A 37 -2.82 9.53 -32.10
N ASP A 38 -2.67 10.82 -32.37
CA ASP A 38 -3.35 11.93 -31.66
C ASP A 38 -4.89 11.79 -31.66
N ASP A 39 -5.44 10.89 -32.48
CA ASP A 39 -6.88 10.57 -32.57
C ASP A 39 -7.32 9.43 -31.63
N ALA A 40 -6.44 8.93 -30.76
CA ALA A 40 -6.83 7.99 -29.71
C ALA A 40 -7.52 8.77 -28.57
N GLU A 41 -8.85 8.89 -28.66
CA GLU A 41 -9.70 9.17 -27.49
C GLU A 41 -9.17 8.36 -26.30
N PRO A 42 -8.90 8.98 -25.13
CA PRO A 42 -8.39 8.26 -23.98
C PRO A 42 -9.44 7.24 -23.57
N GLN A 43 -9.31 6.02 -24.06
CA GLN A 43 -10.07 4.89 -23.57
C GLN A 43 -9.57 4.68 -22.15
N GLY A 44 -10.29 5.28 -21.20
CA GLY A 44 -10.08 5.18 -19.78
C GLY A 44 -10.26 3.73 -19.34
N ALA A 45 -9.28 2.88 -19.63
CA ALA A 45 -9.18 1.54 -19.08
C ALA A 45 -9.06 1.57 -17.53
N PHE A 46 -8.82 2.76 -16.96
CA PHE A 46 -8.76 3.04 -15.54
C PHE A 46 -9.86 3.99 -15.04
N GLU A 47 -10.84 4.32 -15.88
CA GLU A 47 -12.03 5.07 -15.47
C GLU A 47 -13.00 4.11 -14.80
N HIS A 48 -12.53 3.42 -13.77
CA HIS A 48 -13.40 2.61 -12.95
C HIS A 48 -14.28 3.58 -12.17
N VAL A 49 -15.52 3.70 -12.63
CA VAL A 49 -16.64 4.44 -12.05
C VAL A 49 -16.95 3.88 -10.66
N MET A 50 -16.11 4.17 -9.68
CA MET A 50 -16.59 4.33 -8.32
C MET A 50 -17.31 5.68 -8.30
N PRO A 51 -18.47 5.80 -7.64
CA PRO A 51 -19.11 7.09 -7.47
C PRO A 51 -18.05 8.08 -7.00
N ASP A 52 -17.96 9.23 -7.68
CA ASP A 52 -17.04 10.29 -7.30
C ASP A 52 -17.52 10.80 -5.93
N GLU A 53 -17.01 10.13 -4.90
CA GLU A 53 -17.27 10.45 -3.51
C GLU A 53 -16.82 11.89 -3.35
N LYS A 54 -17.76 12.81 -3.19
CA LYS A 54 -17.46 14.24 -3.07
C LYS A 54 -16.50 14.40 -1.91
N LYS A 55 -15.23 14.59 -2.27
CA LYS A 55 -14.14 14.80 -1.34
C LYS A 55 -14.22 16.24 -0.86
N ASP A 56 -15.10 16.50 0.10
CA ASP A 56 -15.09 17.74 0.89
C ASP A 56 -13.84 17.70 1.79
N LEU A 57 -12.68 18.00 1.20
CA LEU A 57 -11.41 17.94 1.89
C LEU A 57 -11.14 19.26 2.60
N PRO A 58 -10.62 19.20 3.84
CA PRO A 58 -10.24 20.41 4.53
C PRO A 58 -9.07 21.10 3.79
N GLY A 59 -9.15 22.42 3.65
CA GLY A 59 -8.14 23.27 2.99
C GLY A 59 -6.87 23.47 3.83
N VAL A 60 -6.33 22.41 4.44
CA VAL A 60 -5.13 22.48 5.29
C VAL A 60 -3.89 22.62 4.41
N PRO A 61 -3.01 23.61 4.68
CA PRO A 61 -1.76 23.74 3.94
C PRO A 61 -0.86 22.54 4.19
N LEU A 62 -0.29 21.99 3.12
CA LEU A 62 0.65 20.88 3.20
C LEU A 62 2.03 21.39 3.66
N THR A 63 2.20 21.48 4.98
CA THR A 63 3.46 21.92 5.59
C THR A 63 4.56 20.88 5.46
N SER A 64 5.83 21.31 5.54
CA SER A 64 6.99 20.41 5.57
C SER A 64 6.91 19.37 6.70
N GLN A 65 6.30 19.74 7.83
CA GLN A 65 6.09 18.85 8.96
C GLN A 65 5.10 17.72 8.62
N ILE A 66 3.98 18.03 7.96
CA ILE A 66 3.01 17.01 7.52
C ILE A 66 3.67 16.07 6.51
N VAL A 67 4.39 16.63 5.52
CA VAL A 67 5.12 15.83 4.52
C VAL A 67 6.12 14.89 5.20
N TYR A 68 6.90 15.41 6.15
CA TYR A 68 7.85 14.59 6.91
C TYR A 68 7.17 13.45 7.66
N GLN A 69 6.07 13.73 8.38
CA GLN A 69 5.35 12.71 9.14
C GLN A 69 4.76 11.61 8.24
N VAL A 70 4.15 12.00 7.13
CA VAL A 70 3.63 11.05 6.12
C VAL A 70 4.76 10.16 5.59
N LEU A 71 5.87 10.75 5.14
CA LEU A 71 7.00 9.99 4.60
C LEU A 71 7.65 9.09 5.66
N ALA A 72 7.81 9.58 6.88
CA ALA A 72 8.34 8.79 7.99
C ALA A 72 7.44 7.58 8.30
N ALA A 73 6.11 7.75 8.28
CA ALA A 73 5.15 6.68 8.46
C ALA A 73 5.22 5.65 7.32
N GLU A 74 5.31 6.07 6.06
CA GLU A 74 5.45 5.16 4.91
C GLU A 74 6.79 4.40 4.93
N VAL A 75 7.89 5.05 5.34
CA VAL A 75 9.18 4.36 5.53
C VAL A 75 9.08 3.34 6.68
N ALA A 76 8.35 3.64 7.75
CA ALA A 76 8.11 2.68 8.82
C ALA A 76 7.32 1.46 8.30
N LEU A 77 6.32 1.64 7.44
CA LEU A 77 5.61 0.54 6.78
C LEU A 77 6.54 -0.31 5.91
N GLN A 78 7.41 0.32 5.12
CA GLN A 78 8.43 -0.39 4.32
C GLN A 78 9.40 -1.21 5.18
N ARG A 79 9.61 -0.80 6.43
CA ARG A 79 10.43 -1.51 7.43
C ARG A 79 9.64 -2.53 8.25
N ASN A 80 8.40 -2.84 7.86
CA ASN A 80 7.50 -3.72 8.58
C ASN A 80 7.19 -3.24 10.02
N GLN A 81 7.05 -1.92 10.19
CA GLN A 81 6.70 -1.27 11.46
C GLN A 81 5.33 -0.58 11.36
N PRO A 82 4.22 -1.34 11.32
CA PRO A 82 2.89 -0.77 11.12
C PRO A 82 2.35 0.02 12.32
N ALA A 83 2.69 -0.37 13.55
CA ALA A 83 2.23 0.33 14.74
C ALA A 83 2.63 1.82 14.80
N PRO A 84 3.92 2.20 14.64
CA PRO A 84 4.30 3.62 14.63
C PRO A 84 3.74 4.38 13.42
N ALA A 85 3.60 3.72 12.26
CA ALA A 85 2.97 4.33 11.08
C ALA A 85 1.49 4.65 11.33
N TYR A 86 0.74 3.71 11.88
CA TYR A 86 -0.65 3.89 12.27
C TYR A 86 -0.82 5.06 13.24
N GLN A 87 -0.02 5.12 14.31
CA GLN A 87 -0.10 6.22 15.28
C GLN A 87 0.17 7.58 14.64
N THR A 88 1.12 7.66 13.71
CA THR A 88 1.43 8.88 12.98
C THR A 88 0.25 9.33 12.11
N TYR A 89 -0.34 8.42 11.33
CA TYR A 89 -1.51 8.75 10.51
C TYR A 89 -2.76 9.07 11.34
N LEU A 90 -2.95 8.40 12.47
CA LEU A 90 -4.07 8.66 13.37
C LEU A 90 -3.95 10.05 14.03
N ALA A 91 -2.74 10.46 14.40
CA ALA A 91 -2.47 11.82 14.90
C ALA A 91 -2.73 12.85 13.80
N LEU A 92 -2.17 12.66 12.61
CA LEU A 92 -2.42 13.52 11.45
C LEU A 92 -3.91 13.65 11.12
N ALA A 93 -4.67 12.56 11.19
CA ALA A 93 -6.11 12.58 10.98
C ALA A 93 -6.83 13.46 11.99
N ARG A 94 -6.46 13.41 13.28
CA ARG A 94 -7.06 14.26 14.32
C ARG A 94 -6.68 15.73 14.16
N ASP A 95 -5.43 16.00 13.82
CA ASP A 95 -4.90 17.36 13.72
C ASP A 95 -5.44 18.09 12.48
N THR A 96 -5.50 17.39 11.35
CA THR A 96 -5.92 17.97 10.06
C THR A 96 -7.42 17.83 9.79
N ARG A 97 -8.09 16.88 10.47
CA ARG A 97 -9.45 16.42 10.16
C ARG A 97 -9.61 15.96 8.71
N ASP A 98 -8.51 15.55 8.08
CA ASP A 98 -8.50 15.08 6.71
C ASP A 98 -8.92 13.60 6.67
N PRO A 99 -10.03 13.26 5.97
CA PRO A 99 -10.50 11.88 5.88
C PRO A 99 -9.48 10.94 5.22
N ARG A 100 -8.56 11.45 4.39
CA ARG A 100 -7.50 10.65 3.75
C ARG A 100 -6.53 10.07 4.76
N MET A 101 -6.21 10.83 5.81
CA MET A 101 -5.32 10.38 6.87
C MET A 101 -6.00 9.30 7.74
N ALA A 102 -7.29 9.47 8.02
CA ALA A 102 -8.09 8.49 8.76
C ALA A 102 -8.30 7.19 7.96
N GLN A 103 -8.57 7.30 6.65
CA GLN A 103 -8.61 6.17 5.73
C GLN A 103 -7.29 5.41 5.78
N ARG A 104 -6.16 6.11 5.61
CA ARG A 104 -4.84 5.46 5.61
C ARG A 104 -4.52 4.78 6.93
N ALA A 105 -4.86 5.39 8.07
CA ALA A 105 -4.74 4.76 9.38
C ALA A 105 -5.57 3.47 9.46
N THR A 106 -6.79 3.47 8.93
CA THR A 106 -7.67 2.29 8.88
C THR A 106 -7.04 1.16 8.07
N GLU A 107 -6.55 1.46 6.87
CA GLU A 107 -5.88 0.48 6.00
C GLU A 107 -4.64 -0.14 6.66
N ILE A 108 -3.83 0.67 7.32
CA ILE A 108 -2.65 0.19 8.05
C ILE A 108 -3.06 -0.75 9.18
N ALA A 109 -4.06 -0.38 9.98
CA ALA A 109 -4.52 -1.20 11.10
C ALA A 109 -5.15 -2.54 10.63
N LEU A 110 -5.90 -2.51 9.52
CA LEU A 110 -6.40 -3.72 8.86
C LEU A 110 -5.24 -4.62 8.40
N GLY A 111 -4.24 -4.05 7.72
CA GLY A 111 -3.04 -4.78 7.28
C GLY A 111 -2.21 -5.33 8.44
N ALA A 112 -2.21 -4.63 9.58
CA ALA A 112 -1.56 -5.06 10.81
C ALA A 112 -2.38 -6.09 11.61
N GLN A 113 -3.55 -6.50 11.11
CA GLN A 113 -4.47 -7.41 11.78
C GLN A 113 -4.91 -6.92 13.18
N SER A 114 -5.04 -5.61 13.35
CA SER A 114 -5.55 -4.97 14.57
C SER A 114 -6.96 -4.42 14.34
N PRO A 115 -8.02 -5.23 14.53
CA PRO A 115 -9.39 -4.81 14.25
C PRO A 115 -9.87 -3.69 15.20
N ALA A 116 -9.36 -3.63 16.42
CA ALA A 116 -9.70 -2.56 17.37
C ALA A 116 -9.16 -1.19 16.92
N ASP A 117 -7.92 -1.15 16.45
CA ASP A 117 -7.32 0.06 15.88
C ASP A 117 -7.99 0.44 14.56
N ALA A 118 -8.29 -0.54 13.72
CA ALA A 118 -9.00 -0.32 12.46
C ALA A 118 -10.37 0.30 12.72
N LEU A 119 -11.14 -0.22 13.69
CA LEU A 119 -12.44 0.33 14.05
C LEU A 119 -12.32 1.77 14.59
N SER A 120 -11.31 2.05 15.41
CA SER A 120 -11.05 3.41 15.92
C SER A 120 -10.78 4.41 14.79
N ALA A 121 -9.94 4.04 13.83
CA ALA A 121 -9.63 4.88 12.67
C ALA A 121 -10.80 4.99 11.68
N ALA A 122 -11.53 3.90 11.43
CA ALA A 122 -12.69 3.89 10.54
C ALA A 122 -13.81 4.80 11.07
N ASN A 123 -14.00 4.81 12.40
CA ASN A 123 -14.92 5.74 13.05
C ASN A 123 -14.55 7.20 12.80
N LEU A 124 -13.26 7.56 12.87
CA LEU A 124 -12.80 8.91 12.54
C LEU A 124 -12.97 9.23 11.05
N TRP A 125 -12.69 8.26 10.19
CA TRP A 125 -12.85 8.43 8.75
C TRP A 125 -14.30 8.74 8.39
N ARG A 126 -15.26 8.00 8.94
CA ARG A 126 -16.69 8.24 8.75
C ARG A 126 -17.14 9.60 9.30
N GLN A 127 -16.57 10.03 10.44
CA GLN A 127 -16.87 11.35 11.01
C GLN A 127 -16.40 12.50 10.10
N TYR A 128 -15.25 12.34 9.43
CA TYR A 128 -14.67 13.38 8.57
C TYR A 128 -15.15 13.30 7.12
N ALA A 129 -15.69 12.15 6.69
CA ALA A 129 -16.32 11.97 5.39
C ALA A 129 -17.69 11.27 5.56
N PRO A 130 -18.72 11.97 6.06
CA PRO A 130 -20.04 11.39 6.28
C PRO A 130 -20.72 10.94 4.97
N ASP A 131 -20.40 11.61 3.86
CA ASP A 131 -20.91 11.25 2.53
C ASP A 131 -20.14 10.06 1.89
N SER A 132 -19.17 9.50 2.62
CA SER A 132 -18.40 8.35 2.18
C SER A 132 -19.15 7.04 2.38
N ASN A 133 -19.63 6.50 1.27
CA ASN A 133 -20.14 5.13 1.24
C ASN A 133 -19.05 4.13 1.67
N ARG A 134 -17.78 4.38 1.30
CA ARG A 134 -16.68 3.48 1.64
C ARG A 134 -16.36 3.50 3.12
N ALA A 135 -16.25 4.67 3.74
CA ALA A 135 -16.01 4.77 5.19
C ALA A 135 -17.13 4.08 5.96
N SER A 136 -18.38 4.26 5.52
CA SER A 136 -19.55 3.62 6.13
C SER A 136 -19.50 2.09 6.02
N GLN A 137 -19.20 1.56 4.84
CA GLN A 137 -19.10 0.10 4.64
C GLN A 137 -17.97 -0.54 5.46
N VAL A 138 -16.78 0.07 5.47
CA VAL A 138 -15.62 -0.44 6.21
C VAL A 138 -15.90 -0.46 7.71
N ASP A 139 -16.47 0.63 8.23
CA ASP A 139 -16.81 0.73 9.63
C ASP A 139 -17.92 -0.26 10.04
N ALA A 140 -18.97 -0.41 9.23
CA ALA A 140 -20.03 -1.40 9.45
C ALA A 140 -19.46 -2.83 9.49
N ALA A 141 -18.57 -3.18 8.57
CA ALA A 141 -17.91 -4.48 8.55
C ALA A 141 -17.07 -4.71 9.82
N LEU A 142 -16.35 -3.68 10.29
CA LEU A 142 -15.56 -3.74 11.52
C LEU A 142 -16.44 -3.84 12.78
N LEU A 143 -17.60 -3.18 12.82
CA LEU A 143 -18.58 -3.32 13.91
C LEU A 143 -19.17 -4.73 13.97
N VAL A 144 -19.49 -5.32 12.83
CA VAL A 144 -19.93 -6.72 12.77
C VAL A 144 -18.84 -7.66 13.28
N LEU A 145 -17.58 -7.46 12.85
CA LEU A 145 -16.43 -8.22 13.34
C LEU A 145 -16.23 -8.05 14.86
N ALA A 146 -16.49 -6.86 15.40
CA ALA A 146 -16.42 -6.57 16.83
C ALA A 146 -17.60 -7.13 17.64
N GLY A 147 -18.53 -7.87 17.02
CA GLY A 147 -19.70 -8.43 17.68
C GLY A 147 -20.79 -7.40 17.98
N LYS A 148 -20.79 -6.26 17.28
CA LYS A 148 -21.76 -5.15 17.43
C LYS A 148 -22.58 -4.92 16.15
N PRO A 149 -23.32 -5.92 15.64
CA PRO A 149 -24.07 -5.78 14.39
C PRO A 149 -25.21 -4.77 14.48
N ALA A 150 -25.78 -4.53 15.67
CA ALA A 150 -26.83 -3.54 15.87
C ALA A 150 -26.34 -2.11 15.56
N ASP A 151 -25.09 -1.81 15.90
CA ASP A 151 -24.48 -0.49 15.64
C ASP A 151 -24.18 -0.28 14.15
N ALA A 152 -23.99 -1.38 13.39
CA ALA A 152 -23.73 -1.36 11.94
C ALA A 152 -25.02 -1.21 11.11
N GLN A 153 -26.16 -1.61 11.64
CA GLN A 153 -27.45 -1.63 10.94
C GLN A 153 -27.86 -0.30 10.27
N PRO A 154 -27.72 0.89 10.91
CA PRO A 154 -28.09 2.15 10.25
C PRO A 154 -27.18 2.52 9.07
N MET A 155 -26.01 1.88 8.96
CA MET A 155 -25.02 2.14 7.90
C MET A 155 -25.20 1.24 6.68
N LEU A 156 -26.02 0.20 6.81
CA LEU A 156 -26.27 -0.84 5.80
C LEU A 156 -27.68 -0.75 5.20
N ALA A 157 -28.50 0.19 5.69
CA ALA A 157 -29.90 0.39 5.32
C ALA A 157 -30.07 1.21 4.04
#